data_AF-A0A936WJ11-F1
#
_entry.id   AF-A0A936WJ11-F1
#
_cell.length_a   1.000
_cell.length_b   1.000
_cell.length_c   1.000
_cell.angle_alpha   90.00
_cell.angle_beta   90.00
_cell.angle_gamma   90.00
#
_symmetry.space_group_name_H-M   'P 1'
#
loop_
_entity.id
_entity.type
_entity.pdbx_description
1 polymer ?
#
loop_
_entity_poly.entity_id
_entity_poly.type
_entity_poly.pdbx_seq_one_letter_code
_entity_poly.pdbx_strand_id
1 'polypeptide(L)'
;MKQRPAFFRITSLALLPVFLGTNVLFAHAPESNLWTERRRAAVDRQQKDSSPVLASLVAGPGPLTDLGRLPKVEGTVPSPFVPKTQRLLPEGLTAAQVRLLNALPLSAGTLRRITLPPGGKAEGLVVYIQDVHGNLGAQKNMAQAVAALGARDDVDFFALEGTHRTLDLERFRAFPGRGSVRLVADFLLRENKISGPIHAAFSGPEKMPAFIGVEDPVLYQSNVDAFRKSAPRLAEARAAVSTAQSELKQKKAAVYNTELMNLDRSVEAYRQGGKFGVYLKFLAQAAPDKVGPEVKGFMRVLDMESRLDFSQVETERTRLLEKLAAALTPDQLRLLVASSVDFRAGRITSSDFYGHLSRLCSQSSVSLSAFPAMDGYIRYVLAAEAISAEDLFDGVARLEKDAYDRTEKPLKSVC
;
A
#
# COMPACT_ATOMS: atom_id res chain seq x y z
N MET A 1 7.96 -41.70 40.59
CA MET A 1 8.20 -40.90 39.37
C MET A 1 6.90 -40.80 38.59
N LYS A 2 6.32 -39.60 38.54
CA LYS A 2 4.95 -39.36 38.05
C LYS A 2 4.93 -39.24 36.52
N GLN A 3 4.03 -40.02 35.90
CA GLN A 3 3.68 -39.93 34.49
C GLN A 3 2.91 -38.62 34.21
N ARG A 4 3.37 -37.85 33.22
CA ARG A 4 2.54 -36.97 32.37
C ARG A 4 3.19 -36.82 30.99
N PRO A 5 2.61 -37.39 29.91
CA PRO A 5 2.82 -36.80 28.59
C PRO A 5 1.56 -36.71 27.69
N ALA A 6 0.38 -37.13 28.15
CA ALA A 6 -0.82 -37.13 27.30
C ALA A 6 -1.48 -35.73 27.18
N PHE A 7 -1.53 -34.97 28.28
CA PHE A 7 -2.21 -33.67 28.32
C PHE A 7 -1.52 -32.61 27.43
N PHE A 8 -0.19 -32.59 27.41
CA PHE A 8 0.59 -31.64 26.60
C PHE A 8 0.50 -31.91 25.09
N ARG A 9 0.36 -33.18 24.68
CA ARG A 9 0.21 -33.52 23.25
C ARG A 9 -1.16 -33.11 22.70
N ILE A 10 -2.21 -33.23 23.51
CA ILE A 10 -3.58 -32.87 23.13
C ILE A 10 -3.75 -31.35 23.07
N THR A 11 -3.16 -30.60 24.00
CA THR A 11 -3.19 -29.12 23.96
C THR A 11 -2.37 -28.57 22.81
N SER A 12 -1.21 -29.15 22.49
CA SER A 12 -0.41 -28.74 21.32
C SER A 12 -1.13 -29.04 19.99
N LEU A 13 -1.84 -30.16 19.86
CA LEU A 13 -2.62 -30.50 18.64
C LEU A 13 -3.88 -29.63 18.46
N ALA A 14 -4.44 -29.08 19.53
CA ALA A 14 -5.58 -28.16 19.46
C ALA A 14 -5.17 -26.69 19.22
N LEU A 15 -4.00 -26.28 19.73
CA LEU A 15 -3.48 -24.91 19.58
C LEU A 15 -2.81 -24.70 18.22
N LEU A 16 -2.20 -25.72 17.61
CA LEU A 16 -1.51 -25.60 16.32
C LEU A 16 -2.45 -25.19 15.16
N PRO A 17 -3.65 -25.76 14.99
CA PRO A 17 -4.58 -25.36 13.93
C PRO A 17 -5.15 -23.97 14.16
N VAL A 18 -5.37 -23.57 15.42
CA VAL A 18 -5.84 -22.22 15.77
C VAL A 18 -4.73 -21.21 15.48
N PHE A 19 -3.50 -21.49 15.88
CA PHE A 19 -2.31 -20.66 15.62
C PHE A 19 -2.03 -20.52 14.13
N LEU A 20 -2.07 -21.61 13.36
CA LEU A 20 -1.89 -21.59 11.90
C LEU A 20 -3.08 -20.90 11.21
N GLY A 21 -4.30 -21.07 11.70
CA GLY A 21 -5.48 -20.36 11.19
C GLY A 21 -5.37 -18.84 11.37
N THR A 22 -5.05 -18.37 12.59
CA THR A 22 -4.98 -16.94 12.89
C THR A 22 -3.74 -16.25 12.33
N ASN A 23 -2.59 -16.93 12.26
CA ASN A 23 -1.32 -16.31 11.84
C ASN A 23 -0.95 -16.56 10.37
N VAL A 24 -1.49 -17.59 9.71
CA VAL A 24 -1.11 -17.95 8.32
C VAL A 24 -2.25 -17.75 7.34
N LEU A 25 -3.48 -18.12 7.69
CA LEU A 25 -4.63 -18.04 6.77
C LEU A 25 -5.38 -16.70 6.83
N PHE A 26 -5.45 -16.04 8.00
CA PHE A 26 -6.26 -14.84 8.20
C PHE A 26 -5.49 -13.58 8.59
N ALA A 27 -4.16 -13.65 8.76
CA ALA A 27 -3.36 -12.50 9.19
C ALA A 27 -3.34 -11.33 8.20
N HIS A 28 -3.59 -11.58 6.91
CA HIS A 28 -3.47 -10.55 5.84
C HIS A 28 -4.75 -10.35 5.02
N ALA A 29 -5.77 -11.19 5.23
CA ALA A 29 -7.08 -11.02 4.60
C ALA A 29 -7.76 -9.67 4.93
N PRO A 30 -7.72 -9.16 6.19
CA PRO A 30 -8.32 -7.87 6.57
C PRO A 30 -7.71 -6.68 5.81
N GLU A 31 -6.38 -6.66 5.67
CA GLU A 31 -5.65 -5.61 4.95
C GLU A 31 -5.89 -5.68 3.44
N SER A 32 -5.90 -6.89 2.87
CA SER A 32 -6.16 -7.11 1.44
C SER A 32 -7.56 -6.64 1.01
N ASN A 33 -8.56 -6.74 1.90
CA ASN A 33 -9.93 -6.30 1.64
C ASN A 33 -10.04 -4.76 1.58
N LEU A 34 -9.32 -4.03 2.42
CA LEU A 34 -9.26 -2.56 2.37
C LEU A 34 -8.70 -2.06 1.02
N TRP A 35 -7.60 -2.66 0.56
CA TRP A 35 -6.98 -2.29 -0.73
C TRP A 35 -7.83 -2.72 -1.92
N THR A 36 -8.53 -3.86 -1.82
CA THR A 36 -9.47 -4.32 -2.85
C THR A 36 -10.71 -3.41 -2.92
N GLU A 37 -11.21 -2.93 -1.78
CA GLU A 37 -12.31 -1.96 -1.70
C GLU A 37 -11.90 -0.62 -2.34
N ARG A 38 -10.73 -0.08 -1.97
CA ARG A 38 -10.18 1.14 -2.59
C ARG A 38 -9.94 0.97 -4.09
N ARG A 39 -9.50 -0.21 -4.54
CA ARG A 39 -9.37 -0.53 -5.97
C ARG A 39 -10.72 -0.56 -6.68
N ARG A 40 -11.74 -1.22 -6.12
CA ARG A 40 -13.10 -1.22 -6.72
C ARG A 40 -13.65 0.19 -6.78
N ALA A 41 -13.51 0.98 -5.73
CA ALA A 41 -13.90 2.39 -5.73
C ALA A 41 -13.14 3.20 -6.79
N ALA A 42 -11.84 2.96 -6.98
CA ALA A 42 -11.05 3.61 -8.02
C ALA A 42 -11.42 3.17 -9.43
N VAL A 43 -11.70 1.87 -9.67
CA VAL A 43 -12.09 1.30 -10.97
C VAL A 43 -13.52 1.72 -11.35
N ASP A 44 -14.47 1.67 -10.41
CA ASP A 44 -15.85 2.13 -10.61
C ASP A 44 -15.90 3.65 -10.91
N ARG A 45 -14.97 4.43 -10.32
CA ARG A 45 -14.78 5.86 -10.63
C ARG A 45 -14.14 6.06 -12.00
N GLN A 46 -13.13 5.26 -12.37
CA GLN A 46 -12.43 5.35 -13.65
C GLN A 46 -13.30 4.88 -14.84
N GLN A 47 -14.26 3.99 -14.61
CA GLN A 47 -15.25 3.58 -15.62
C GLN A 47 -16.39 4.59 -15.81
N LYS A 48 -16.66 5.45 -14.82
CA LYS A 48 -17.69 6.50 -14.90
C LYS A 48 -17.15 7.84 -15.41
N ASP A 49 -15.89 8.15 -15.15
CA ASP A 49 -15.25 9.38 -15.62
C ASP A 49 -14.04 9.06 -16.50
N SER A 50 -14.25 9.16 -17.81
CA SER A 50 -13.18 9.15 -18.81
C SER A 50 -12.49 10.52 -18.86
N SER A 51 -11.82 10.93 -17.78
CA SER A 51 -11.15 12.24 -17.72
C SER A 51 -9.74 12.17 -17.12
N PRO A 52 -8.78 12.88 -17.70
CA PRO A 52 -7.36 12.58 -17.58
C PRO A 52 -6.74 13.06 -16.26
N VAL A 53 -5.92 12.19 -15.67
CA VAL A 53 -4.97 12.47 -14.58
C VAL A 53 -4.02 13.61 -15.00
N LEU A 54 -4.03 14.76 -14.30
CA LEU A 54 -3.01 15.86 -14.16
C LEU A 54 -2.03 16.22 -15.31
N ALA A 55 -2.07 15.57 -16.46
CA ALA A 55 -0.94 15.42 -17.37
C ALA A 55 -1.27 15.71 -18.82
N SER A 56 -2.55 15.75 -19.19
CA SER A 56 -2.97 16.13 -20.53
C SER A 56 -3.17 17.63 -20.70
N LEU A 57 -3.26 18.42 -19.61
CA LEU A 57 -3.49 19.88 -19.69
C LEU A 57 -2.25 20.69 -20.07
N VAL A 58 -1.09 20.06 -20.24
CA VAL A 58 0.08 20.70 -20.91
C VAL A 58 0.09 20.39 -22.42
N ALA A 59 -0.80 19.51 -22.92
CA ALA A 59 -0.84 19.08 -24.32
C ALA A 59 -2.26 19.05 -24.95
N GLY A 60 -3.27 19.63 -24.29
CA GLY A 60 -4.66 19.63 -24.74
C GLY A 60 -5.11 21.02 -25.20
N PRO A 61 -6.03 21.13 -26.18
CA PRO A 61 -6.51 22.39 -26.73
C PRO A 61 -7.55 23.01 -25.80
N GLY A 62 -7.11 23.50 -24.64
CA GLY A 62 -7.88 24.36 -23.73
C GLY A 62 -7.33 25.79 -23.76
N PRO A 63 -7.98 26.75 -23.08
CA PRO A 63 -7.64 28.19 -23.17
C PRO A 63 -6.24 28.58 -22.67
N LEU A 64 -5.43 27.62 -22.22
CA LEU A 64 -4.00 27.75 -21.92
C LEU A 64 -3.09 27.65 -23.16
N THR A 65 -3.63 27.75 -24.38
CA THR A 65 -2.87 27.76 -25.65
C THR A 65 -1.90 28.94 -25.80
N ASP A 66 -1.86 29.91 -24.88
CA ASP A 66 -0.92 31.04 -24.90
C ASP A 66 0.28 30.86 -23.94
N LEU A 67 0.60 29.60 -23.55
CA LEU A 67 1.86 29.27 -22.86
C LEU A 67 3.09 29.25 -23.79
N GLY A 68 2.91 29.56 -25.09
CA GLY A 68 3.99 29.76 -26.06
C GLY A 68 4.92 30.95 -25.75
N ARG A 69 4.62 31.71 -24.69
CA ARG A 69 5.46 32.79 -24.13
C ARG A 69 6.24 32.41 -22.88
N LEU A 70 6.11 31.18 -22.37
CA LEU A 70 7.02 30.71 -21.32
C LEU A 70 8.42 30.53 -21.93
N PRO A 71 9.50 31.00 -21.27
CA PRO A 71 10.85 30.76 -21.74
C PRO A 71 11.06 29.27 -21.91
N LYS A 72 11.47 28.83 -23.11
CA LYS A 72 11.93 27.47 -23.35
C LYS A 72 13.04 27.18 -22.36
N VAL A 73 12.77 26.30 -21.40
CA VAL A 73 13.80 25.78 -20.51
C VAL A 73 14.60 24.76 -21.33
N GLU A 74 15.62 25.24 -22.03
CA GLU A 74 16.64 24.37 -22.62
C GLU A 74 17.54 23.84 -21.50
N GLY A 75 17.54 22.53 -21.32
CA GLY A 75 18.38 21.81 -20.36
C GLY A 75 17.58 21.04 -19.29
N THR A 76 18.11 19.89 -18.90
CA THR A 76 17.73 19.21 -17.66
C THR A 76 18.13 20.09 -16.48
N VAL A 77 17.25 21.00 -16.08
CA VAL A 77 17.44 21.78 -14.85
C VAL A 77 17.32 20.81 -13.68
N PRO A 78 18.36 20.62 -12.85
CA PRO A 78 18.23 19.90 -11.60
C PRO A 78 17.13 20.59 -10.79
N SER A 79 16.11 19.84 -10.37
CA SER A 79 15.05 20.39 -9.52
C SER A 79 15.69 20.99 -8.27
N PRO A 80 15.56 22.31 -8.00
CA PRO A 80 16.04 22.91 -6.76
C PRO A 80 15.13 22.55 -5.57
N PHE A 81 14.05 21.81 -5.82
CA PHE A 81 13.14 21.37 -4.78
C PHE A 81 13.81 20.31 -3.92
N VAL A 82 14.28 20.73 -2.74
CA VAL A 82 14.70 19.80 -1.70
C VAL A 82 13.44 19.27 -1.02
N PRO A 83 13.13 17.97 -1.14
CA PRO A 83 12.01 17.38 -0.43
C PRO A 83 12.17 17.62 1.07
N LYS A 84 11.10 18.04 1.77
CA LYS A 84 11.17 18.15 3.23
C LYS A 84 11.20 16.77 3.86
N THR A 85 10.61 15.77 3.20
CA THR A 85 10.80 14.37 3.55
C THR A 85 12.02 13.79 2.84
N GLN A 86 13.22 14.18 3.27
CA GLN A 86 14.34 13.26 3.12
C GLN A 86 14.03 12.03 3.96
N ARG A 87 14.25 10.83 3.42
CA ARG A 87 14.16 9.61 4.23
C ARG A 87 15.04 9.84 5.46
N LEU A 88 14.45 9.79 6.66
CA LEU A 88 15.21 9.82 7.90
C LEU A 88 15.96 8.49 7.97
N LEU A 89 17.22 8.54 7.57
CA LEU A 89 18.11 7.39 7.56
C LEU A 89 18.95 7.40 8.83
N PRO A 90 19.14 6.25 9.50
CA PRO A 90 19.94 6.19 10.71
C PRO A 90 21.41 6.49 10.42
N GLU A 91 22.10 7.01 11.43
CA GLU A 91 23.56 7.11 11.43
C GLU A 91 24.18 5.71 11.31
N GLY A 92 25.33 5.59 10.65
CA GLY A 92 26.03 4.30 10.43
C GLY A 92 25.93 3.75 9.01
N LEU A 93 25.05 4.32 8.16
CA LEU A 93 25.03 4.02 6.73
C LEU A 93 26.14 4.75 5.98
N THR A 94 26.73 4.07 4.99
CA THR A 94 27.70 4.68 4.09
C THR A 94 27.01 5.59 3.07
N ALA A 95 27.76 6.52 2.47
CA ALA A 95 27.22 7.39 1.42
C ALA A 95 26.66 6.61 0.22
N ALA A 96 27.23 5.44 -0.11
CA ALA A 96 26.72 4.58 -1.17
C ALA A 96 25.35 3.98 -0.80
N GLN A 97 25.20 3.49 0.43
CA GLN A 97 23.93 2.94 0.92
C GLN A 97 22.83 4.02 0.97
N VAL A 98 23.17 5.24 1.40
CA VAL A 98 22.25 6.37 1.39
C VAL A 98 21.79 6.69 -0.04
N ARG A 99 22.70 6.70 -1.02
CA ARG A 99 22.36 6.92 -2.44
C ARG A 99 21.41 5.85 -2.97
N LEU A 100 21.67 4.57 -2.68
CA LEU A 100 20.81 3.46 -3.10
C LEU A 100 19.40 3.56 -2.49
N LEU A 101 19.32 3.84 -1.18
CA LEU A 101 18.03 4.00 -0.51
C LEU A 101 17.24 5.20 -1.05
N ASN A 102 17.93 6.28 -1.42
CA ASN A 102 17.29 7.44 -2.05
C ASN A 102 16.92 7.23 -3.52
N ALA A 103 17.45 6.19 -4.19
CA ALA A 103 17.05 5.85 -5.56
C ALA A 103 15.67 5.18 -5.63
N LEU A 104 15.17 4.64 -4.51
CA LEU A 104 13.84 4.04 -4.44
C LEU A 104 12.75 5.12 -4.51
N PRO A 105 11.82 5.06 -5.50
CA PRO A 105 10.75 6.04 -5.61
C PRO A 105 9.83 6.00 -4.40
N LEU A 106 9.51 7.16 -3.83
CA LEU A 106 8.60 7.26 -2.67
C LEU A 106 7.16 6.88 -3.06
N SER A 107 6.79 7.03 -4.34
CA SER A 107 5.51 6.54 -4.86
C SER A 107 5.43 5.02 -5.00
N ALA A 108 6.57 4.34 -5.08
CA ALA A 108 6.64 2.90 -5.31
C ALA A 108 6.59 2.09 -4.00
N GLY A 109 6.79 2.72 -2.85
CA GLY A 109 6.67 2.05 -1.56
C GLY A 109 7.20 2.86 -0.40
N THR A 110 6.94 2.35 0.81
CA THR A 110 7.41 2.95 2.05
C THR A 110 8.53 2.10 2.66
N LEU A 111 9.55 2.76 3.18
CA LEU A 111 10.60 2.12 3.95
C LEU A 111 10.06 1.85 5.37
N ARG A 112 9.75 0.59 5.68
CA ARG A 112 9.19 0.22 6.99
C ARG A 112 10.23 0.18 8.11
N ARG A 113 11.39 -0.42 7.84
CA ARG A 113 12.41 -0.66 8.86
C ARG A 113 13.80 -0.68 8.24
N ILE A 114 14.76 -0.12 8.98
CA ILE A 114 16.20 -0.33 8.75
C ILE A 114 16.74 -1.04 9.98
N THR A 115 17.52 -2.09 9.77
CA THR A 115 18.22 -2.81 10.83
C THR A 115 19.71 -2.78 10.52
N LEU A 116 20.50 -2.29 11.47
CA LEU A 116 21.96 -2.26 11.38
C LEU A 116 22.56 -3.44 12.16
N PRO A 117 23.72 -3.96 11.75
CA PRO A 117 24.42 -4.99 12.52
C PRO A 117 24.89 -4.44 13.88
N PRO A 118 25.17 -5.32 14.86
CA PRO A 118 25.82 -4.91 16.11
C PRO A 118 27.11 -4.14 15.83
N GLY A 119 27.24 -2.93 16.38
CA GLY A 119 28.38 -2.03 16.09
C GLY A 119 28.13 -0.99 14.99
N GLY A 120 26.95 -1.00 14.36
CA GLY A 120 26.44 0.12 13.55
C GLY A 120 27.04 0.31 12.15
N LYS A 121 28.07 -0.46 11.78
CA LYS A 121 28.69 -0.40 10.44
C LYS A 121 28.23 -1.57 9.58
N ALA A 122 27.50 -1.28 8.51
CA ALA A 122 27.05 -2.28 7.55
C ALA A 122 27.99 -2.32 6.33
N GLU A 123 28.60 -3.47 6.04
CA GLU A 123 29.44 -3.68 4.86
C GLU A 123 28.62 -3.87 3.56
N GLY A 124 27.37 -4.31 3.68
CA GLY A 124 26.45 -4.52 2.57
C GLY A 124 25.05 -4.02 2.89
N LEU A 125 24.21 -3.91 1.86
CA LEU A 125 22.81 -3.49 1.99
C LEU A 125 21.89 -4.54 1.36
N VAL A 126 20.99 -5.10 2.18
CA VAL A 126 19.90 -5.93 1.68
C VAL A 126 18.62 -5.11 1.70
N VAL A 127 18.04 -4.88 0.52
CA VAL A 127 16.71 -4.26 0.39
C VAL A 127 15.68 -5.38 0.27
N TYR A 128 14.93 -5.59 1.34
CA TYR A 128 13.83 -6.55 1.36
C TYR A 128 12.52 -5.88 0.92
N ILE A 129 11.92 -6.34 -0.17
CA ILE A 129 10.66 -5.82 -0.70
C ILE A 129 9.54 -6.81 -0.38
N GLN A 130 8.55 -6.37 0.41
CA GLN A 130 7.38 -7.19 0.74
C GLN A 130 6.35 -7.16 -0.40
N ASP A 131 5.84 -8.32 -0.76
CA ASP A 131 4.80 -8.49 -1.77
C ASP A 131 3.42 -8.76 -1.15
N VAL A 132 2.39 -8.14 -1.72
CA VAL A 132 1.00 -8.56 -1.55
C VAL A 132 0.57 -9.18 -2.88
N HIS A 133 0.79 -10.49 -2.98
CA HIS A 133 0.64 -11.26 -4.23
C HIS A 133 -0.69 -10.99 -4.96
N GLY A 134 -0.64 -10.98 -6.29
CA GLY A 134 -1.82 -10.80 -7.15
C GLY A 134 -2.40 -9.38 -7.13
N ASN A 135 -1.82 -8.46 -6.35
CA ASN A 135 -2.24 -7.07 -6.35
C ASN A 135 -1.53 -6.30 -7.48
N LEU A 136 -2.22 -6.09 -8.61
CA LEU A 136 -1.67 -5.35 -9.76
C LEU A 136 -1.00 -4.01 -9.41
N GLY A 137 -1.60 -3.22 -8.51
CA GLY A 137 -1.02 -1.94 -8.06
C GLY A 137 0.31 -2.14 -7.33
N ALA A 138 0.36 -3.05 -6.36
CA ALA A 138 1.58 -3.38 -5.63
C ALA A 138 2.66 -3.96 -6.56
N GLN A 139 2.27 -4.82 -7.51
CA GLN A 139 3.20 -5.40 -8.48
C GLN A 139 3.78 -4.34 -9.42
N LYS A 140 2.98 -3.36 -9.86
CA LYS A 140 3.46 -2.21 -10.64
C LYS A 140 4.43 -1.35 -9.83
N ASN A 141 4.10 -1.09 -8.56
CA ASN A 141 4.96 -0.34 -7.66
C ASN A 141 6.29 -1.07 -7.41
N MET A 142 6.24 -2.39 -7.21
CA MET A 142 7.42 -3.23 -7.09
C MET A 142 8.27 -3.20 -8.38
N ALA A 143 7.64 -3.26 -9.55
CA ALA A 143 8.35 -3.13 -10.83
C ALA A 143 9.07 -1.77 -10.94
N GLN A 144 8.43 -0.67 -10.52
CA GLN A 144 9.07 0.64 -10.50
C GLN A 144 10.26 0.70 -9.54
N ALA A 145 10.13 0.15 -8.34
CA ALA A 145 11.23 0.08 -7.37
C ALA A 145 12.43 -0.72 -7.91
N VAL A 146 12.16 -1.91 -8.49
CA VAL A 146 13.19 -2.77 -9.10
C VAL A 146 13.84 -2.10 -10.30
N ALA A 147 13.06 -1.44 -11.17
CA ALA A 147 13.61 -0.72 -12.32
C ALA A 147 14.49 0.48 -11.89
N ALA A 148 14.09 1.21 -10.85
CA ALA A 148 14.85 2.34 -10.32
C ALA A 148 16.19 1.90 -9.69
N LEU A 149 16.18 0.81 -8.93
CA LEU A 149 17.40 0.18 -8.42
C LEU A 149 18.25 -0.41 -9.55
N GLY A 150 17.63 -1.03 -10.54
CA GLY A 150 18.37 -1.70 -11.62
C GLY A 150 19.00 -0.74 -12.63
N ALA A 151 18.62 0.54 -12.61
CA ALA A 151 19.29 1.60 -13.37
C ALA A 151 20.63 2.03 -12.73
N ARG A 152 21.02 1.41 -11.62
CA ARG A 152 22.19 1.77 -10.83
C ARG A 152 23.30 0.74 -11.04
N ASP A 153 24.53 1.23 -11.15
CA ASP A 153 25.72 0.37 -11.24
C ASP A 153 26.20 -0.14 -9.87
N ASP A 154 25.65 0.39 -8.78
CA ASP A 154 25.97 0.01 -7.39
C ASP A 154 25.02 -1.03 -6.79
N VAL A 155 24.27 -1.77 -7.62
CA VAL A 155 23.44 -2.92 -7.23
C VAL A 155 24.05 -4.22 -7.79
N ASP A 156 24.31 -5.19 -6.92
CA ASP A 156 24.98 -6.44 -7.31
C ASP A 156 24.05 -7.40 -8.08
N PHE A 157 22.85 -7.65 -7.54
CA PHE A 157 21.85 -8.55 -8.13
C PHE A 157 20.46 -8.36 -7.50
N PHE A 158 19.44 -8.95 -8.13
CA PHE A 158 18.09 -9.10 -7.59
C PHE A 158 17.84 -10.56 -7.22
N ALA A 159 17.55 -10.81 -5.93
CA ALA A 159 17.12 -12.12 -5.45
C ALA A 159 15.60 -12.28 -5.60
N LEU A 160 15.14 -13.36 -6.26
CA LEU A 160 13.74 -13.62 -6.56
C LEU A 160 13.24 -14.93 -5.94
N GLU A 161 12.08 -14.86 -5.31
CA GLU A 161 11.28 -16.03 -4.91
C GLU A 161 10.62 -16.70 -6.14
N GLY A 162 10.28 -17.99 -6.03
CA GLY A 162 9.58 -18.73 -7.10
C GLY A 162 10.49 -19.33 -8.18
N THR A 163 11.81 -19.21 -8.04
CA THR A 163 12.80 -19.91 -8.88
C THR A 163 14.09 -20.13 -8.09
N HIS A 164 14.82 -21.21 -8.41
CA HIS A 164 16.17 -21.51 -7.88
C HIS A 164 17.27 -21.22 -8.92
N ARG A 165 16.90 -20.71 -10.10
CA ARG A 165 17.80 -20.49 -11.24
C ARG A 165 18.05 -19.01 -11.44
N THR A 166 19.24 -18.69 -11.93
CA THR A 166 19.52 -17.39 -12.57
C THR A 166 18.68 -17.24 -13.82
N LEU A 167 18.04 -16.09 -13.99
CA LEU A 167 17.19 -15.78 -15.12
C LEU A 167 17.95 -14.92 -16.13
N ASP A 168 18.15 -15.46 -17.33
CA ASP A 168 18.61 -14.68 -18.47
C ASP A 168 17.43 -13.96 -19.14
N LEU A 169 17.28 -12.68 -18.80
CA LEU A 169 16.24 -11.79 -19.31
C LEU A 169 16.82 -10.63 -20.14
N GLU A 170 18.13 -10.64 -20.41
CA GLU A 170 18.81 -9.56 -21.13
C GLU A 170 18.28 -9.42 -22.55
N ARG A 171 18.02 -10.55 -23.22
CA ARG A 171 17.47 -10.60 -24.58
C ARG A 171 16.18 -9.79 -24.76
N PHE A 172 15.36 -9.65 -23.72
CA PHE A 172 14.11 -8.88 -23.79
C PHE A 172 14.37 -7.39 -23.71
N ARG A 173 15.38 -6.96 -22.94
CA ARG A 173 15.75 -5.55 -22.79
C ARG A 173 16.55 -5.04 -23.98
N ALA A 174 17.40 -5.90 -24.54
CA ALA A 174 18.19 -5.64 -25.75
C ALA A 174 17.37 -5.71 -27.06
N PHE A 175 16.11 -6.17 -26.99
CA PHE A 175 15.27 -6.29 -28.18
C PHE A 175 14.93 -4.90 -28.78
N PRO A 176 15.14 -4.66 -30.09
CA PRO A 176 14.93 -3.34 -30.70
C PRO A 176 13.49 -2.80 -30.52
N GLY A 177 12.50 -3.69 -30.56
CA GLY A 177 11.08 -3.35 -30.37
C GLY A 177 10.67 -3.19 -28.90
N ARG A 178 11.34 -2.29 -28.16
CA ARG A 178 11.08 -2.11 -26.71
C ARG A 178 9.63 -1.77 -26.38
N GLY A 179 8.94 -1.05 -27.27
CA GLY A 179 7.51 -0.76 -27.13
C GLY A 179 6.65 -2.02 -27.11
N SER A 180 6.94 -2.99 -28.00
CA SER A 180 6.25 -4.27 -28.06
C SER A 180 6.52 -5.13 -26.83
N VAL A 181 7.78 -5.17 -26.35
CA VAL A 181 8.16 -5.89 -25.12
C VAL A 181 7.40 -5.32 -23.92
N ARG A 182 7.34 -3.99 -23.80
CA ARG A 182 6.58 -3.34 -22.72
C ARG A 182 5.09 -3.66 -22.80
N LEU A 183 4.48 -3.63 -23.99
CA LEU A 183 3.07 -3.97 -24.17
C LEU A 183 2.77 -5.41 -23.71
N VAL A 184 3.61 -6.37 -24.11
CA VAL A 184 3.48 -7.77 -23.67
C VAL A 184 3.70 -7.92 -22.16
N ALA A 185 4.72 -7.27 -21.60
CA ALA A 185 4.98 -7.28 -20.17
C ALA A 185 3.79 -6.71 -19.37
N ASP A 186 3.23 -5.58 -19.81
CA ASP A 186 2.05 -4.95 -19.20
C ASP A 186 0.82 -5.85 -19.24
N PHE A 187 0.62 -6.58 -20.34
CA PHE A 187 -0.44 -7.58 -20.46
C PHE A 187 -0.20 -8.75 -19.50
N LEU A 188 0.99 -9.36 -19.51
CA LEU A 188 1.31 -10.50 -18.64
C LEU A 188 1.21 -10.14 -17.15
N LEU A 189 1.61 -8.94 -16.76
CA LEU A 189 1.49 -8.45 -15.38
C LEU A 189 0.02 -8.29 -14.99
N ARG A 190 -0.80 -7.74 -15.89
CA ARG A 190 -2.25 -7.55 -15.67
C ARG A 190 -2.99 -8.87 -15.53
N GLU A 191 -2.60 -9.88 -16.32
CA GLU A 191 -3.15 -11.24 -16.28
C GLU A 191 -2.52 -12.11 -15.18
N ASN A 192 -1.73 -11.52 -14.27
CA ASN A 192 -1.05 -12.19 -13.16
C ASN A 192 -0.20 -13.39 -13.61
N LYS A 193 0.44 -13.28 -14.79
CA LYS A 193 1.33 -14.30 -15.38
C LYS A 193 2.80 -14.07 -15.04
N ILE A 194 3.17 -12.83 -14.74
CA ILE A 194 4.50 -12.44 -14.27
C ILE A 194 4.39 -11.51 -13.06
N SER A 195 5.41 -11.51 -12.22
CA SER A 195 5.52 -10.59 -11.08
C SER A 195 6.11 -9.24 -11.50
N GLY A 196 6.02 -8.25 -10.62
CA GLY A 196 6.58 -6.92 -10.77
C GLY A 196 8.09 -6.93 -11.07
N PRO A 197 8.92 -7.70 -10.34
CA PRO A 197 10.34 -7.79 -10.64
C PRO A 197 10.62 -8.35 -12.05
N ILE A 198 9.83 -9.32 -12.52
CA ILE A 198 9.96 -9.86 -13.88
C ILE A 198 9.50 -8.85 -14.93
N HIS A 199 8.44 -8.10 -14.65
CA HIS A 199 8.00 -6.99 -15.50
C HIS A 199 9.11 -5.93 -15.65
N ALA A 200 9.78 -5.57 -14.54
CA ALA A 200 10.93 -4.67 -14.56
C ALA A 200 12.10 -5.27 -15.36
N ALA A 201 12.38 -6.55 -15.18
CA ALA A 201 13.43 -7.25 -15.91
C ALA A 201 13.19 -7.32 -17.43
N PHE A 202 11.93 -7.26 -17.88
CA PHE A 202 11.57 -7.22 -19.29
C PHE A 202 11.63 -5.81 -19.88
N SER A 203 11.14 -4.82 -19.14
CA SER A 203 10.80 -3.50 -19.69
C SER A 203 11.60 -2.32 -19.11
N GLY A 204 12.56 -2.63 -18.22
CA GLY A 204 13.43 -1.69 -17.53
C GLY A 204 14.56 -1.10 -18.39
N PRO A 205 15.58 -0.52 -17.74
CA PRO A 205 16.81 -0.04 -18.41
C PRO A 205 17.52 -1.18 -19.16
N GLU A 206 18.22 -0.88 -20.25
CA GLU A 206 18.90 -1.90 -21.08
C GLU A 206 19.86 -2.77 -20.25
N LYS A 207 20.70 -2.11 -19.46
CA LYS A 207 21.57 -2.75 -18.47
C LYS A 207 20.86 -2.82 -17.13
N MET A 208 20.80 -4.01 -16.57
CA MET A 208 20.37 -4.26 -15.20
C MET A 208 21.23 -5.37 -14.60
N PRO A 209 21.42 -5.38 -13.28
CA PRO A 209 22.01 -6.49 -12.55
C PRO A 209 21.33 -7.84 -12.81
N ALA A 210 22.01 -8.93 -12.48
CA ALA A 210 21.48 -10.28 -12.64
C ALA A 210 20.25 -10.53 -11.76
N PHE A 211 19.30 -11.33 -12.25
CA PHE A 211 18.16 -11.82 -11.47
C PHE A 211 18.43 -13.26 -11.09
N ILE A 212 18.63 -13.52 -9.80
CA ILE A 212 18.94 -14.84 -9.26
C ILE A 212 17.77 -15.39 -8.47
N GLY A 213 17.46 -16.66 -8.69
CA GLY A 213 16.51 -17.39 -7.89
C GLY A 213 17.06 -17.77 -6.53
N VAL A 214 16.29 -17.57 -5.47
CA VAL A 214 16.65 -17.93 -4.09
C VAL A 214 15.73 -18.99 -3.47
N GLU A 215 14.90 -19.63 -4.29
CA GLU A 215 14.03 -20.72 -3.84
C GLU A 215 14.84 -21.96 -3.45
N ASP A 216 14.46 -22.61 -2.34
CA ASP A 216 15.00 -23.93 -1.98
C ASP A 216 14.18 -25.02 -2.70
N PRO A 217 14.79 -25.80 -3.61
CA PRO A 217 14.06 -26.79 -4.40
C PRO A 217 13.48 -27.94 -3.55
N VAL A 218 14.12 -28.27 -2.42
CA VAL A 218 13.65 -29.33 -1.51
C VAL A 218 12.44 -28.85 -0.74
N LEU A 219 12.48 -27.62 -0.20
CA LEU A 219 11.33 -27.02 0.48
C LEU A 219 10.16 -26.80 -0.48
N TYR A 220 10.44 -26.35 -1.70
CA TYR A 220 9.42 -26.22 -2.75
C TYR A 220 8.74 -27.56 -3.04
N GLN A 221 9.51 -28.62 -3.28
CA GLN A 221 8.95 -29.93 -3.59
C GLN A 221 8.15 -30.51 -2.40
N SER A 222 8.64 -30.31 -1.17
CA SER A 222 7.92 -30.69 0.05
C SER A 222 6.57 -29.97 0.16
N ASN A 223 6.51 -28.67 -0.18
CA ASN A 223 5.27 -27.91 -0.19
C ASN A 223 4.30 -28.40 -1.29
N VAL A 224 4.81 -28.70 -2.48
CA VAL A 224 4.00 -29.29 -3.58
C VAL A 224 3.40 -30.63 -3.17
N ASP A 225 4.18 -31.49 -2.52
CA ASP A 225 3.71 -32.79 -2.08
C ASP A 225 2.70 -32.68 -0.93
N ALA A 226 2.89 -31.73 -0.01
CA ALA A 226 1.91 -31.42 1.02
C ALA A 226 0.57 -30.96 0.41
N PHE A 227 0.61 -30.10 -0.61
CA PHE A 227 -0.58 -29.71 -1.37
C PHE A 227 -1.24 -30.89 -2.07
N ARG A 228 -0.48 -31.72 -2.81
CA ARG A 228 -1.02 -32.90 -3.51
C ARG A 228 -1.69 -33.91 -2.56
N LYS A 229 -1.11 -34.12 -1.38
CA LYS A 229 -1.67 -35.01 -0.36
C LYS A 229 -2.93 -34.45 0.30
N SER A 230 -3.01 -33.12 0.43
CA SER A 230 -4.15 -32.46 1.10
C SER A 230 -5.31 -32.13 0.16
N ALA A 231 -5.05 -31.85 -1.13
CA ALA A 231 -6.06 -31.45 -2.10
C ALA A 231 -7.25 -32.42 -2.21
N PRO A 232 -7.08 -33.76 -2.23
CA PRO A 232 -8.19 -34.71 -2.26
C PRO A 232 -9.10 -34.62 -1.02
N ARG A 233 -8.59 -34.14 0.11
CA ARG A 233 -9.33 -33.99 1.37
C ARG A 233 -10.07 -32.67 1.50
N LEU A 234 -10.02 -31.81 0.47
CA LEU A 234 -10.61 -30.48 0.52
C LEU A 234 -12.12 -30.52 0.78
N ALA A 235 -12.85 -31.46 0.17
CA ALA A 235 -14.29 -31.59 0.38
C ALA A 235 -14.64 -32.02 1.82
N GLU A 236 -13.94 -33.04 2.33
CA GLU A 236 -14.06 -33.51 3.72
C GLU A 236 -13.75 -32.40 4.73
N ALA A 237 -12.62 -31.70 4.54
CA ALA A 237 -12.21 -30.61 5.41
C ALA A 237 -13.20 -29.43 5.38
N ARG A 238 -13.72 -29.07 4.19
CA ARG A 238 -14.76 -28.03 4.05
C ARG A 238 -16.04 -28.42 4.77
N ALA A 239 -16.47 -29.67 4.65
CA ALA A 239 -17.65 -30.17 5.36
C ALA A 239 -17.45 -30.10 6.88
N ALA A 240 -16.30 -30.57 7.39
CA ALA A 240 -15.98 -30.52 8.81
C ALA A 240 -15.96 -29.08 9.36
N VAL A 241 -15.34 -28.14 8.63
CA VAL A 241 -15.34 -26.72 9.00
C VAL A 241 -16.76 -26.14 8.99
N SER A 242 -17.57 -26.46 7.97
CA SER A 242 -18.95 -25.99 7.88
C SER A 242 -19.82 -26.50 9.03
N THR A 243 -19.64 -27.77 9.43
CA THR A 243 -20.32 -28.35 10.60
C THR A 243 -19.91 -27.64 11.87
N ALA A 244 -18.60 -27.47 12.11
CA ALA A 244 -18.09 -26.76 13.28
C ALA A 244 -18.58 -25.31 13.35
N GLN A 245 -18.64 -24.61 12.22
CA GLN A 245 -19.18 -23.25 12.14
C GLN A 245 -20.68 -23.19 12.49
N SER A 246 -21.45 -24.18 12.04
CA SER A 246 -22.89 -24.27 12.33
C SER A 246 -23.14 -24.58 13.81
N GLU A 247 -22.39 -25.51 14.40
CA GLU A 247 -22.44 -25.78 15.85
C GLU A 247 -22.05 -24.56 16.67
N LEU A 248 -20.98 -23.85 16.27
CA LEU A 248 -20.55 -22.62 16.93
C LEU A 248 -21.65 -21.56 16.87
N LYS A 249 -22.30 -21.38 15.72
CA LYS A 249 -23.41 -20.42 15.55
C LYS A 249 -24.58 -20.74 16.48
N GLN A 250 -24.94 -22.01 16.64
CA GLN A 250 -25.99 -22.42 17.58
C GLN A 250 -25.59 -22.12 19.03
N LYS A 251 -24.35 -22.42 19.43
CA LYS A 251 -23.85 -22.11 20.78
C LYS A 251 -23.82 -20.61 21.05
N LYS A 252 -23.36 -19.81 20.10
CA LYS A 252 -23.39 -18.34 20.19
C LYS A 252 -24.81 -17.83 20.42
N ALA A 253 -25.80 -18.35 19.69
CA ALA A 253 -27.20 -17.96 19.86
C ALA A 253 -27.78 -18.28 21.25
N ALA A 254 -27.30 -19.35 21.89
CA ALA A 254 -27.73 -19.72 23.24
C ALA A 254 -27.05 -18.91 24.35
N VAL A 255 -25.79 -18.51 24.14
CA VAL A 255 -24.94 -17.93 25.20
C VAL A 255 -24.81 -16.41 25.11
N TYR A 256 -24.75 -15.85 23.90
CA TYR A 256 -24.48 -14.41 23.73
C TYR A 256 -25.70 -13.57 24.11
N ASN A 257 -25.44 -12.46 24.81
CA ASN A 257 -26.42 -11.39 24.92
C ASN A 257 -26.55 -10.64 23.57
N THR A 258 -27.55 -9.77 23.46
CA THR A 258 -27.86 -9.05 22.22
C THR A 258 -26.69 -8.18 21.74
N GLU A 259 -25.97 -7.54 22.65
CA GLU A 259 -24.84 -6.65 22.31
C GLU A 259 -23.66 -7.44 21.73
N LEU A 260 -23.26 -8.51 22.40
CA LEU A 260 -22.19 -9.41 21.97
C LEU A 260 -22.55 -10.12 20.65
N MET A 261 -23.81 -10.51 20.46
CA MET A 261 -24.30 -11.08 19.20
C MET A 261 -24.22 -10.09 18.04
N ASN A 262 -24.51 -8.80 18.27
CA ASN A 262 -24.38 -7.77 17.24
C ASN A 262 -22.91 -7.47 16.91
N LEU A 263 -22.03 -7.45 17.93
CA LEU A 263 -20.58 -7.31 17.74
C LEU A 263 -20.02 -8.45 16.90
N ASP A 264 -20.31 -9.68 17.29
CA ASP A 264 -19.86 -10.88 16.58
C ASP A 264 -20.31 -10.88 15.11
N ARG A 265 -21.57 -10.52 14.83
CA ARG A 265 -22.07 -10.40 13.46
C ARG A 265 -21.31 -9.35 12.65
N SER A 266 -20.97 -8.21 13.25
CA SER A 266 -20.22 -7.14 12.59
C SER A 266 -18.79 -7.60 12.25
N VAL A 267 -18.14 -8.28 13.20
CA VAL A 267 -16.80 -8.85 13.04
C VAL A 267 -16.80 -9.94 11.96
N GLU A 268 -17.77 -10.87 11.98
CA GLU A 268 -17.92 -11.91 10.95
C GLU A 268 -18.17 -11.31 9.56
N ALA A 269 -19.06 -10.31 9.45
CA ALA A 269 -19.33 -9.64 8.20
C ALA A 269 -18.07 -8.99 7.60
N TYR A 270 -17.23 -8.37 8.43
CA TYR A 270 -15.95 -7.82 7.98
C TYR A 270 -14.97 -8.90 7.50
N ARG A 271 -14.79 -9.96 8.30
CA ARG A 271 -13.88 -11.08 7.97
C ARG A 271 -14.31 -11.82 6.70
N GLN A 272 -15.60 -11.78 6.34
CA GLN A 272 -16.14 -12.31 5.09
C GLN A 272 -16.05 -11.35 3.89
N GLY A 273 -15.33 -10.23 4.00
CA GLY A 273 -15.15 -9.26 2.91
C GLY A 273 -16.05 -8.03 3.01
N GLY A 274 -16.62 -7.76 4.17
CA GLY A 274 -17.38 -6.53 4.45
C GLY A 274 -16.50 -5.27 4.43
N LYS A 275 -17.15 -4.10 4.34
CA LYS A 275 -16.47 -2.81 4.25
C LYS A 275 -15.76 -2.46 5.56
N PHE A 276 -14.48 -2.10 5.47
CA PHE A 276 -13.68 -1.80 6.66
C PHE A 276 -14.22 -0.62 7.46
N GLY A 277 -14.67 0.45 6.77
CA GLY A 277 -15.24 1.63 7.43
C GLY A 277 -16.52 1.36 8.22
N VAL A 278 -17.32 0.36 7.83
CA VAL A 278 -18.54 -0.04 8.56
C VAL A 278 -18.16 -0.76 9.85
N TYR A 279 -17.24 -1.71 9.75
CA TYR A 279 -16.71 -2.45 10.88
C TYR A 279 -16.04 -1.52 11.90
N LEU A 280 -15.21 -0.57 11.45
CA LEU A 280 -14.53 0.36 12.35
C LEU A 280 -15.52 1.27 13.10
N LYS A 281 -16.56 1.76 12.41
CA LYS A 281 -17.64 2.53 13.05
C LYS A 281 -18.36 1.71 14.11
N PHE A 282 -18.62 0.42 13.83
CA PHE A 282 -19.25 -0.47 14.78
C PHE A 282 -18.38 -0.66 16.03
N LEU A 283 -17.09 -0.96 15.87
CA LEU A 283 -16.16 -1.10 17.00
C LEU A 283 -16.09 0.17 17.84
N ALA A 284 -16.02 1.33 17.20
CA ALA A 284 -15.99 2.62 17.88
C ALA A 284 -17.29 2.89 18.67
N GLN A 285 -18.43 2.38 18.23
CA GLN A 285 -19.70 2.45 18.97
C GLN A 285 -19.76 1.43 20.12
N ALA A 286 -19.20 0.24 19.93
CA ALA A 286 -19.14 -0.79 20.97
C ALA A 286 -18.19 -0.39 22.11
N ALA A 287 -17.10 0.35 21.84
CA ALA A 287 -16.14 0.80 22.84
C ALA A 287 -15.68 2.27 22.64
N PRO A 288 -16.58 3.27 22.73
CA PRO A 288 -16.30 4.70 22.53
C PRO A 288 -15.14 5.25 23.36
N ASP A 289 -15.04 4.84 24.63
CA ASP A 289 -14.01 5.33 25.55
C ASP A 289 -12.62 4.70 25.31
N LYS A 290 -12.55 3.73 24.39
CA LYS A 290 -11.33 2.97 24.06
C LYS A 290 -10.78 3.30 22.68
N VAL A 291 -11.44 4.17 21.92
CA VAL A 291 -11.00 4.52 20.57
C VAL A 291 -9.70 5.32 20.63
N GLY A 292 -8.60 4.69 20.18
CA GLY A 292 -7.26 5.27 20.10
C GLY A 292 -7.12 6.38 19.05
N PRO A 293 -6.05 7.21 19.13
CA PRO A 293 -5.80 8.30 18.19
C PRO A 293 -5.65 7.83 16.74
N GLU A 294 -5.08 6.65 16.51
CA GLU A 294 -4.90 6.03 15.19
C GLU A 294 -6.24 5.75 14.50
N VAL A 295 -7.18 5.14 15.23
CA VAL A 295 -8.53 4.85 14.74
C VAL A 295 -9.32 6.15 14.52
N LYS A 296 -9.23 7.11 15.45
CA LYS A 296 -9.84 8.44 15.30
C LYS A 296 -9.30 9.16 14.06
N GLY A 297 -7.99 9.10 13.84
CA GLY A 297 -7.32 9.69 12.69
C GLY A 297 -7.84 9.11 11.38
N PHE A 298 -7.92 7.78 11.28
CA PHE A 298 -8.48 7.11 10.11
C PHE A 298 -9.95 7.43 9.89
N MET A 299 -10.78 7.40 10.94
CA MET A 299 -12.21 7.75 10.84
C MET A 299 -12.42 9.19 10.35
N ARG A 300 -11.58 10.13 10.80
CA ARG A 300 -11.58 11.52 10.30
C ARG A 300 -11.24 11.57 8.81
N VAL A 301 -10.22 10.85 8.36
CA VAL A 301 -9.84 10.79 6.94
C VAL A 301 -10.95 10.16 6.09
N LEU A 302 -11.60 9.11 6.59
CA LEU A 302 -12.73 8.47 5.92
C LEU A 302 -13.92 9.44 5.77
N ASP A 303 -14.21 10.23 6.81
CA ASP A 303 -15.23 11.28 6.76
C ASP A 303 -14.86 12.38 5.76
N MET A 304 -13.61 12.86 5.76
CA MET A 304 -13.12 13.82 4.78
C MET A 304 -13.29 13.30 3.34
N GLU A 305 -12.87 12.06 3.07
CA GLU A 305 -12.98 11.43 1.74
C GLU A 305 -14.44 11.37 1.27
N SER A 306 -15.35 11.02 2.17
CA SER A 306 -16.78 10.87 1.85
C SER A 306 -17.46 12.18 1.44
N ARG A 307 -16.85 13.33 1.78
CA ARG A 307 -17.36 14.68 1.47
C ARG A 307 -16.73 15.27 0.20
N LEU A 308 -15.75 14.61 -0.40
CA LEU A 308 -15.07 15.12 -1.61
C LEU A 308 -15.91 14.88 -2.86
N ASP A 309 -16.14 15.96 -3.61
CA ASP A 309 -16.54 15.90 -5.02
C ASP A 309 -15.28 16.03 -5.89
N PHE A 310 -14.82 14.91 -6.45
CA PHE A 310 -13.60 14.90 -7.25
C PHE A 310 -13.72 15.72 -8.52
N SER A 311 -14.91 15.81 -9.14
CA SER A 311 -15.12 16.65 -10.33
C SER A 311 -14.95 18.13 -10.00
N GLN A 312 -15.50 18.55 -8.85
CA GLN A 312 -15.30 19.90 -8.34
C GLN A 312 -13.84 20.15 -7.96
N VAL A 313 -13.17 19.19 -7.32
CA VAL A 313 -11.73 19.28 -7.02
C VAL A 313 -10.92 19.54 -8.29
N GLU A 314 -11.18 18.83 -9.39
CA GLU A 314 -10.44 19.04 -10.64
C GLU A 314 -10.70 20.40 -11.28
N THR A 315 -11.95 20.86 -11.20
CA THR A 315 -12.33 22.20 -11.67
C THR A 315 -11.62 23.29 -10.86
N GLU A 316 -11.68 23.19 -9.54
CA GLU A 316 -11.06 24.17 -8.64
C GLU A 316 -9.53 24.11 -8.68
N ARG A 317 -8.93 22.92 -8.86
CA ARG A 317 -7.49 22.76 -9.07
C ARG A 317 -7.02 23.57 -10.27
N THR A 318 -7.72 23.49 -11.39
CA THR A 318 -7.35 24.23 -12.61
C THR A 318 -7.38 25.73 -12.36
N ARG A 319 -8.47 26.24 -11.77
CA ARG A 319 -8.62 27.67 -11.44
C ARG A 319 -7.59 28.15 -10.41
N LEU A 320 -7.27 27.32 -9.42
CA LEU A 320 -6.24 27.61 -8.42
C LEU A 320 -4.88 27.76 -9.10
N LEU A 321 -4.50 26.83 -9.97
CA LEU A 321 -3.22 26.86 -10.68
C LEU A 321 -3.12 28.05 -11.63
N GLU A 322 -4.19 28.40 -12.35
CA GLU A 322 -4.23 29.61 -13.19
C GLU A 322 -4.02 30.89 -12.37
N LYS A 323 -4.77 31.04 -11.28
CA LYS A 323 -4.65 32.20 -10.38
C LYS A 323 -3.29 32.27 -9.72
N LEU A 324 -2.73 31.12 -9.32
CA LEU A 324 -1.42 31.05 -8.71
C LEU A 324 -0.33 31.39 -9.72
N ALA A 325 -0.35 30.83 -10.93
CA ALA A 325 0.63 31.10 -11.97
C ALA A 325 0.72 32.59 -12.34
N ALA A 326 -0.41 33.32 -12.32
CA ALA A 326 -0.44 34.77 -12.52
C ALA A 326 0.16 35.58 -11.35
N ALA A 327 0.22 35.02 -10.15
CA ALA A 327 0.70 35.68 -8.94
C ALA A 327 2.14 35.28 -8.52
N LEU A 328 2.71 34.23 -9.12
CA LEU A 328 4.05 33.75 -8.80
C LEU A 328 5.13 34.55 -9.53
N THR A 329 6.30 34.71 -8.89
CA THR A 329 7.51 35.13 -9.61
C THR A 329 7.98 34.04 -10.58
N PRO A 330 8.79 34.37 -11.60
CA PRO A 330 9.36 33.36 -12.51
C PRO A 330 10.09 32.22 -11.78
N ASP A 331 10.78 32.51 -10.68
CA ASP A 331 11.49 31.50 -9.88
C ASP A 331 10.53 30.58 -9.15
N GLN A 332 9.49 31.12 -8.52
CA GLN A 332 8.48 30.33 -7.84
C GLN A 332 7.70 29.46 -8.83
N LEU A 333 7.37 29.99 -10.01
CA LEU A 333 6.70 29.22 -11.07
C LEU A 333 7.60 28.07 -11.56
N ARG A 334 8.89 28.32 -11.77
CA ARG A 334 9.86 27.26 -12.11
C ARG A 334 9.92 26.17 -11.04
N LEU A 335 9.93 26.54 -9.76
CA LEU A 335 9.90 25.58 -8.64
C LEU A 335 8.60 24.77 -8.57
N LEU A 336 7.45 25.40 -8.80
CA LEU A 336 6.16 24.71 -8.86
C LEU A 336 6.13 23.69 -10.01
N VAL A 337 6.61 24.06 -11.19
CA VAL A 337 6.72 23.13 -12.34
C VAL A 337 7.67 21.98 -12.00
N ALA A 338 8.86 22.27 -11.47
CA ALA A 338 9.85 21.26 -11.11
C ALA A 338 9.30 20.25 -10.08
N SER A 339 8.70 20.73 -8.99
CA SER A 339 8.09 19.87 -7.98
C SER A 339 6.91 19.06 -8.52
N SER A 340 6.14 19.57 -9.48
CA SER A 340 5.07 18.80 -10.13
C SER A 340 5.62 17.63 -10.97
N VAL A 341 6.77 17.82 -11.63
CA VAL A 341 7.46 16.76 -12.37
C VAL A 341 8.00 15.72 -11.40
N ASP A 342 8.60 16.16 -10.29
CA ASP A 342 9.10 15.26 -9.24
C ASP A 342 7.99 14.42 -8.61
N PHE A 343 6.83 15.02 -8.34
CA PHE A 343 5.68 14.32 -7.80
C PHE A 343 5.17 13.26 -8.78
N ARG A 344 5.03 13.62 -10.06
CA ARG A 344 4.62 12.67 -11.12
C ARG A 344 5.62 11.55 -11.35
N ALA A 345 6.90 11.84 -11.18
CA ALA A 345 7.97 10.86 -11.23
C ALA A 345 8.08 10.03 -9.94
N GLY A 346 7.28 10.33 -8.90
CA GLY A 346 7.32 9.61 -7.63
C GLY A 346 8.54 9.92 -6.76
N ARG A 347 9.27 11.00 -7.08
CA ARG A 347 10.48 11.44 -6.36
C ARG A 347 10.14 12.15 -5.06
N ILE A 348 8.96 12.75 -4.96
CA ILE A 348 8.45 13.39 -3.74
C ILE A 348 7.06 12.85 -3.39
N THR A 349 6.67 12.93 -2.13
CA THR A 349 5.36 12.48 -1.67
C THR A 349 4.26 13.47 -2.02
N SER A 350 3.00 13.07 -1.82
CA SER A 350 1.87 13.98 -1.99
C SER A 350 1.91 15.07 -0.91
N SER A 351 2.35 14.75 0.31
CA SER A 351 2.52 15.76 1.36
C SER A 351 3.58 16.80 1.06
N ASP A 352 4.69 16.40 0.44
CA ASP A 352 5.71 17.34 0.01
C ASP A 352 5.17 18.29 -1.08
N PHE A 353 4.51 17.74 -2.09
CA PHE A 353 3.96 18.52 -3.20
C PHE A 353 2.81 19.45 -2.76
N TYR A 354 1.75 18.91 -2.15
CA TYR A 354 0.61 19.73 -1.72
C TYR A 354 0.95 20.64 -0.54
N GLY A 355 1.89 20.24 0.32
CA GLY A 355 2.45 21.13 1.32
C GLY A 355 3.22 22.30 0.70
N HIS A 356 3.95 22.10 -0.40
CA HIS A 356 4.60 23.18 -1.15
C HIS A 356 3.57 24.08 -1.83
N LEU A 357 2.56 23.51 -2.50
CA LEU A 357 1.49 24.25 -3.14
C LEU A 357 0.77 25.17 -2.14
N SER A 358 0.40 24.65 -0.97
CA SER A 358 -0.25 25.46 0.08
C SER A 358 0.64 26.62 0.56
N ARG A 359 1.95 26.41 0.68
CA ARG A 359 2.89 27.48 1.05
C ARG A 359 2.96 28.57 -0.03
N LEU A 360 3.01 28.18 -1.31
CA LEU A 360 2.98 29.14 -2.43
C LEU A 360 1.69 29.95 -2.44
N CYS A 361 0.54 29.30 -2.22
CA CYS A 361 -0.74 29.99 -2.09
C CYS A 361 -0.70 31.05 -0.97
N SER A 362 -0.19 30.70 0.21
CA SER A 362 -0.06 31.65 1.33
C SER A 362 0.93 32.79 1.03
N GLN A 363 2.08 32.50 0.43
CA GLN A 363 3.12 33.49 0.13
C GLN A 363 2.72 34.48 -0.96
N SER A 364 1.86 34.07 -1.90
CA SER A 364 1.40 34.89 -3.01
C SER A 364 -0.03 35.43 -2.82
N SER A 365 -0.54 35.42 -1.58
CA SER A 365 -1.87 35.94 -1.22
C SER A 365 -3.03 35.31 -2.01
N VAL A 366 -2.85 34.08 -2.50
CA VAL A 366 -3.90 33.29 -3.15
C VAL A 366 -4.58 32.43 -2.08
N SER A 367 -5.75 32.86 -1.61
CA SER A 367 -6.46 32.12 -0.56
C SER A 367 -7.02 30.79 -1.06
N LEU A 368 -6.64 29.69 -0.40
CA LEU A 368 -7.24 28.37 -0.61
C LEU A 368 -8.73 28.31 -0.23
N SER A 369 -9.20 29.19 0.66
CA SER A 369 -10.63 29.25 1.01
C SER A 369 -11.54 29.66 -0.16
N ALA A 370 -10.97 30.28 -1.21
CA ALA A 370 -11.70 30.57 -2.45
C ALA A 370 -11.88 29.32 -3.34
N PHE A 371 -11.25 28.20 -2.97
CA PHE A 371 -11.27 26.91 -3.65
C PHE A 371 -11.58 25.80 -2.61
N PRO A 372 -12.79 25.78 -2.04
CA PRO A 372 -13.12 24.96 -0.87
C PRO A 372 -13.02 23.46 -1.11
N ALA A 373 -13.35 22.96 -2.31
CA ALA A 373 -13.19 21.54 -2.64
C ALA A 373 -11.70 21.19 -2.74
N MET A 374 -10.88 22.04 -3.37
CA MET A 374 -9.44 21.84 -3.48
C MET A 374 -8.74 21.93 -2.11
N ASP A 375 -9.12 22.88 -1.25
CA ASP A 375 -8.63 22.98 0.13
C ASP A 375 -8.99 21.70 0.92
N GLY A 376 -10.24 21.25 0.82
CA GLY A 376 -10.69 19.98 1.40
C GLY A 376 -9.86 18.78 0.94
N TYR A 377 -9.56 18.70 -0.35
CA TYR A 377 -8.72 17.66 -0.93
C TYR A 377 -7.27 17.71 -0.43
N ILE A 378 -6.65 18.89 -0.38
CA ILE A 378 -5.28 19.04 0.16
C ILE A 378 -5.24 18.55 1.60
N ARG A 379 -6.18 18.97 2.45
CA ARG A 379 -6.25 18.52 3.84
C ARG A 379 -6.44 17.01 3.93
N TYR A 380 -7.27 16.43 3.07
CA TYR A 380 -7.49 14.98 3.00
C TYR A 380 -6.20 14.24 2.67
N VAL A 381 -5.48 14.64 1.62
CA VAL A 381 -4.24 13.96 1.18
C VAL A 381 -3.18 14.03 2.28
N LEU A 382 -2.98 15.19 2.89
CA LEU A 382 -2.04 15.37 3.99
C LEU A 382 -2.39 14.50 5.20
N ALA A 383 -3.68 14.44 5.56
CA ALA A 383 -4.13 13.62 6.68
C ALA A 383 -4.07 12.11 6.38
N ALA A 384 -4.34 11.71 5.13
CA ALA A 384 -4.32 10.33 4.69
C ALA A 384 -2.90 9.76 4.62
N GLU A 385 -1.94 10.55 4.12
CA GLU A 385 -0.53 10.13 4.02
C GLU A 385 0.13 10.00 5.41
N ALA A 386 -0.37 10.72 6.42
CA ALA A 386 0.09 10.62 7.79
C ALA A 386 -0.40 9.34 8.53
N ILE A 387 -1.27 8.52 7.92
CA ILE A 387 -1.76 7.29 8.55
C ILE A 387 -0.71 6.18 8.43
N SER A 388 -0.24 5.70 9.57
CA SER A 388 0.50 4.45 9.68
C SER A 388 -0.47 3.26 9.65
N ALA A 389 -0.35 2.41 8.63
CA ALA A 389 -1.20 1.22 8.50
C ALA A 389 -0.98 0.23 9.65
N GLU A 390 0.28 0.04 10.08
CA GLU A 390 0.65 -0.85 11.17
C GLU A 390 0.03 -0.38 12.49
N ASP A 391 0.25 0.88 12.86
CA ASP A 391 -0.33 1.44 14.08
C ASP A 391 -1.85 1.38 14.06
N LEU A 392 -2.46 1.65 12.89
CA LEU A 392 -3.91 1.56 12.71
C LEU A 392 -4.42 0.14 12.95
N PHE A 393 -3.83 -0.89 12.33
CA PHE A 393 -4.32 -2.26 12.49
C PHE A 393 -4.07 -2.79 13.90
N ASP A 394 -2.95 -2.42 14.52
CA ASP A 394 -2.71 -2.69 15.94
C ASP A 394 -3.75 -2.02 16.83
N GLY A 395 -4.11 -0.77 16.53
CA GLY A 395 -5.17 -0.03 17.21
C GLY A 395 -6.55 -0.64 17.04
N VAL A 396 -6.86 -1.12 15.84
CA VAL A 396 -8.11 -1.82 15.53
C VAL A 396 -8.19 -3.16 16.28
N ALA A 397 -7.10 -3.92 16.33
CA ALA A 397 -7.05 -5.18 17.06
C ALA A 397 -7.25 -4.96 18.57
N ARG A 398 -6.62 -3.93 19.14
CA ARG A 398 -6.86 -3.51 20.54
C ARG A 398 -8.32 -3.10 20.76
N LEU A 399 -8.89 -2.29 19.87
CA LEU A 399 -10.27 -1.83 19.97
C LEU A 399 -11.29 -2.97 19.85
N GLU A 400 -11.06 -3.93 18.94
CA GLU A 400 -11.91 -5.12 18.83
C GLU A 400 -11.89 -5.92 20.14
N LYS A 401 -10.71 -6.15 20.70
CA LYS A 401 -10.57 -6.84 21.99
C LYS A 401 -11.32 -6.10 23.09
N ASP A 402 -11.13 -4.79 23.22
CA ASP A 402 -11.82 -3.97 24.22
C ASP A 402 -13.35 -3.99 24.05
N ALA A 403 -13.84 -4.06 22.80
CA ALA A 403 -15.26 -4.20 22.51
C ALA A 403 -15.82 -5.56 22.97
N TYR A 404 -15.07 -6.65 22.79
CA TYR A 404 -15.43 -7.96 23.34
C TYR A 404 -15.41 -7.95 24.88
N ASP A 405 -14.32 -7.49 25.51
CA ASP A 405 -14.18 -7.43 26.97
C ASP A 405 -15.30 -6.63 27.65
N ARG A 406 -15.81 -5.60 26.98
CA ARG A 406 -16.95 -4.81 27.47
C ARG A 406 -18.29 -5.54 27.32
N THR A 407 -18.53 -6.18 26.18
CA THR A 407 -19.83 -6.81 25.86
C THR A 407 -20.01 -8.20 26.50
N GLU A 408 -18.92 -8.81 26.98
CA GLU A 408 -18.94 -10.05 27.77
C GLU A 408 -19.48 -9.87 29.21
N LYS A 409 -19.47 -8.64 29.76
CA LYS A 409 -19.73 -8.40 31.20
C LYS A 409 -21.18 -8.58 31.69
N PRO A 410 -22.15 -8.99 30.85
CA PRO A 410 -23.31 -9.72 31.35
C PRO A 410 -23.59 -10.94 30.48
N LEU A 411 -22.65 -11.89 30.37
CA LEU A 411 -23.04 -13.26 30.01
C LEU A 411 -23.95 -13.75 31.14
N LYS A 412 -25.19 -14.12 30.79
CA LYS A 412 -26.15 -14.67 31.76
C LYS A 412 -25.42 -15.74 32.57
N SER A 413 -25.49 -15.66 33.89
CA SER A 413 -25.07 -16.74 34.78
C SER A 413 -25.83 -17.99 34.35
N VAL A 414 -25.19 -18.85 33.57
CA VAL A 414 -25.71 -20.18 33.28
C VAL A 414 -25.42 -20.97 34.55
N CYS A 415 -26.42 -21.03 35.44
CA CYS A 415 -26.47 -21.99 36.52
C CYS A 415 -26.69 -23.40 35.95
#